data_AF-A0A7Y7M753-F1
#
_entry.id   AF-A0A7Y7M753-F1
#
_cell.length_a   1.000
_cell.length_b   1.000
_cell.length_c   1.000
_cell.angle_alpha   90.00
_cell.angle_beta   90.00
_cell.angle_gamma   90.00
#
_symmetry.space_group_name_H-M   'P 1'
#
loop_
_entity.id
_entity.type
_entity.pdbx_description
1 polymer ?
#
loop_
_entity_poly.entity_id
_entity_poly.type
_entity_poly.pdbx_seq_one_letter_code
_entity_poly.pdbx_strand_id
1 'polypeptide(L)'
;MVTTPNPALSRLGMAALAPESRVISTPWSRMVRGLALGQYPVDYNESLASVVGQAKDILLRRISRPQGYLLFALLLADLAVEVCRPGAKPDGDGLKASAVRLMDALRAEKNPYYAVVGGGILFDAFAKLRLDVSLLVNAECDFAEEMLAAVDRIQPDQIKDENAGNHGEYEKLFAYTSLFLGMGQAGLERKLIEGRRNYVREALGLIQTVPSPFFKGRGCSMLFSVLSAIGLDGMIFDDGTDFMKEVLDYVDRDDEISFPLRFPQPISPAYVKIYPRVTMLNAIAVSGRTSYATMGHDRLAELKPLWAELEPPEKMHQGLYYLIALHNLGKMSQEIGGEGAIVDELVHYLDVVDPGANFFLNGLSHAYIVETAMVTGRLDAISGRAIDRIADCFVRMDATPLDRVSRAYPFA
;
A
#
# COMPACT_ATOMS: atom_id res chain seq x y z
N MET A 1 -9.73 -24.59 17.71
CA MET A 1 -10.93 -23.78 18.06
C MET A 1 -11.22 -22.95 16.81
N VAL A 2 -12.31 -23.25 16.10
CA VAL A 2 -12.60 -22.63 14.79
C VAL A 2 -13.10 -21.21 15.04
N THR A 3 -12.25 -20.20 14.79
CA THR A 3 -12.66 -18.79 14.80
C THR A 3 -13.45 -18.52 13.53
N THR A 4 -14.76 -18.33 13.67
CA THR A 4 -15.59 -17.76 12.60
C THR A 4 -15.06 -16.36 12.24
N PRO A 5 -15.01 -15.98 10.95
CA PRO A 5 -14.63 -14.63 10.55
C PRO A 5 -15.51 -13.60 11.24
N ASN A 6 -14.90 -12.55 11.78
CA ASN A 6 -15.61 -11.47 12.46
C ASN A 6 -16.61 -10.80 11.48
N PRO A 7 -17.92 -10.78 11.77
CA PRO A 7 -18.96 -10.16 10.93
C PRO A 7 -18.74 -8.66 10.63
N ALA A 8 -17.85 -7.98 11.37
CA ALA A 8 -17.50 -6.59 11.11
C ALA A 8 -16.73 -6.38 9.78
N LEU A 9 -15.95 -7.37 9.33
CA LEU A 9 -15.13 -7.26 8.12
C LEU A 9 -15.94 -7.51 6.83
N SER A 10 -17.16 -8.06 6.92
CA SER A 10 -17.97 -8.43 5.74
C SER A 10 -18.88 -7.31 5.22
N ARG A 11 -18.81 -6.09 5.79
CA ARG A 11 -19.85 -5.06 5.61
C ARG A 11 -19.53 -3.93 4.64
N LEU A 12 -18.31 -3.84 4.12
CA LEU A 12 -17.93 -2.64 3.38
C LEU A 12 -18.53 -2.67 1.97
N GLY A 13 -18.27 -3.70 1.16
CA GLY A 13 -18.59 -3.62 -0.27
C GLY A 13 -17.83 -2.46 -0.93
N MET A 14 -17.58 -2.55 -2.24
CA MET A 14 -16.72 -1.54 -2.90
C MET A 14 -17.30 -0.11 -2.81
N ALA A 15 -18.63 0.02 -2.78
CA ALA A 15 -19.30 1.30 -2.69
C ALA A 15 -19.05 2.07 -1.38
N ALA A 16 -18.78 1.37 -0.26
CA ALA A 16 -18.55 2.01 1.04
C ALA A 16 -17.06 2.24 1.35
N LEU A 17 -16.15 1.97 0.40
CA LEU A 17 -14.73 2.27 0.56
C LEU A 17 -14.50 3.77 0.70
N ALA A 18 -13.76 4.16 1.74
CA ALA A 18 -13.29 5.53 1.93
C ALA A 18 -12.33 5.93 0.79
N PRO A 19 -12.17 7.23 0.48
CA PRO A 19 -11.26 7.71 -0.55
C PRO A 19 -9.84 7.14 -0.44
N GLU A 20 -9.32 6.99 0.77
CA GLU A 20 -8.00 6.43 1.05
C GLU A 20 -7.89 4.95 0.66
N SER A 21 -8.97 4.18 0.89
CA SER A 21 -9.06 2.78 0.46
C SER A 21 -9.20 2.65 -1.06
N ARG A 22 -9.62 3.72 -1.76
CA ARG A 22 -9.67 3.81 -3.23
C ARG A 22 -8.32 4.26 -3.83
N VAL A 23 -7.48 4.93 -3.06
CA VAL A 23 -6.06 5.16 -3.37
C VAL A 23 -5.32 3.84 -3.16
N ILE A 24 -5.48 2.90 -4.10
CA ILE A 24 -4.99 1.51 -4.08
C ILE A 24 -3.78 1.30 -3.15
N SER A 25 -4.01 0.90 -1.91
CA SER A 25 -2.95 0.64 -0.94
C SER A 25 -2.77 -0.85 -0.71
N THR A 26 -2.57 -1.60 -1.77
CA THR A 26 -2.33 -3.05 -1.70
C THR A 26 -1.06 -3.47 -0.94
N PRO A 27 -0.92 -4.77 -0.56
CA PRO A 27 0.17 -5.38 0.21
C PRO A 27 1.62 -5.20 -0.30
N TRP A 28 1.85 -4.36 -1.31
CA TRP A 28 3.18 -4.07 -1.87
C TRP A 28 3.94 -2.93 -1.17
N SER A 29 3.82 -2.82 0.15
CA SER A 29 5.04 -2.74 0.95
C SER A 29 5.15 -4.05 1.67
N ARG A 30 6.36 -4.62 1.67
CA ARG A 30 6.75 -5.74 2.51
C ARG A 30 6.38 -5.45 3.97
N MET A 31 5.15 -5.82 4.26
CA MET A 31 4.48 -5.98 5.52
C MET A 31 4.27 -4.87 6.51
N VAL A 32 3.05 -4.93 7.05
CA VAL A 32 2.57 -4.05 8.12
C VAL A 32 2.81 -2.61 7.70
N ARG A 33 2.19 -2.23 6.58
CA ARG A 33 1.89 -0.82 6.39
C ARG A 33 0.95 -0.47 7.53
N GLY A 34 1.41 0.40 8.43
CA GLY A 34 0.59 1.01 9.47
C GLY A 34 -0.58 1.86 8.92
N LEU A 35 -0.79 1.86 7.60
CA LEU A 35 -2.07 2.19 6.98
C LEU A 35 -3.19 1.19 7.34
N ALA A 36 -2.85 0.00 7.88
CA ALA A 36 -3.81 -0.99 8.38
C ALA A 36 -4.74 -0.42 9.45
N LEU A 37 -4.36 0.66 10.15
CA LEU A 37 -5.23 1.39 11.06
C LEU A 37 -6.44 2.05 10.36
N GLY A 38 -6.49 2.07 9.03
CA GLY A 38 -7.66 2.61 8.33
C GLY A 38 -7.80 2.29 6.84
N GLN A 39 -7.14 1.27 6.30
CA GLN A 39 -7.61 0.75 5.00
C GLN A 39 -9.02 0.18 5.14
N TYR A 40 -9.30 -0.44 6.29
CA TYR A 40 -10.61 -0.99 6.68
C TYR A 40 -10.81 -0.76 8.19
N PRO A 41 -11.18 0.46 8.63
CA PRO A 41 -11.39 0.72 10.04
C PRO A 41 -12.48 -0.22 10.58
N VAL A 42 -12.21 -0.83 11.72
CA VAL A 42 -13.18 -1.66 12.46
C VAL A 42 -13.34 -1.09 13.87
N ASP A 43 -14.53 -1.27 14.44
CA ASP A 43 -14.75 -0.94 15.84
C ASP A 43 -13.80 -1.75 16.73
N TYR A 44 -13.47 -1.20 17.90
CA TYR A 44 -12.64 -1.89 18.88
C TYR A 44 -13.19 -3.29 19.17
N ASN A 45 -12.32 -4.28 19.08
CA ASN A 45 -12.65 -5.67 19.34
C ASN A 45 -11.60 -6.26 20.29
N GLU A 46 -12.05 -6.70 21.47
CA GLU A 46 -11.18 -7.24 22.52
C GLU A 46 -10.37 -8.45 22.05
N SER A 47 -10.97 -9.33 21.24
CA SER A 47 -10.28 -10.49 20.70
C SER A 47 -9.18 -10.08 19.72
N LEU A 48 -9.43 -9.11 18.83
CA LEU A 48 -8.40 -8.58 17.92
C LEU A 48 -7.28 -7.87 18.71
N ALA A 49 -7.61 -7.07 19.71
CA ALA A 49 -6.63 -6.41 20.58
C ALA A 49 -5.74 -7.45 21.30
N SER A 50 -6.32 -8.54 21.80
CA SER A 50 -5.57 -9.65 22.39
C SER A 50 -4.63 -10.32 21.38
N VAL A 51 -5.06 -10.54 20.14
CA VAL A 51 -4.22 -11.09 19.07
C VAL A 51 -3.04 -10.17 18.75
N VAL A 52 -3.27 -8.84 18.68
CA VAL A 52 -2.19 -7.85 18.51
C VAL A 52 -1.17 -7.94 19.65
N GLY A 53 -1.65 -8.01 20.89
CA GLY A 53 -0.79 -8.20 22.07
C GLY A 53 0.03 -9.49 22.01
N GLN A 54 -0.60 -10.61 21.67
CA GLN A 54 0.08 -11.91 21.53
C GLN A 54 1.13 -11.90 20.41
N ALA A 55 0.82 -11.29 19.26
CA ALA A 55 1.77 -11.15 18.15
C ALA A 55 3.00 -10.35 18.57
N LYS A 56 2.81 -9.26 19.33
CA LYS A 56 3.90 -8.49 19.93
C LYS A 56 4.73 -9.33 20.90
N ASP A 57 4.10 -10.07 21.80
CA ASP A 57 4.81 -10.91 22.78
C ASP A 57 5.61 -12.05 22.11
N ILE A 58 5.09 -12.62 21.04
CA ILE A 58 5.85 -13.57 20.21
C ILE A 58 7.08 -12.87 19.63
N LEU A 59 6.93 -11.67 19.06
CA LEU A 59 8.03 -10.94 18.44
C LEU A 59 9.13 -10.53 19.44
N LEU A 60 8.73 -10.02 20.61
CA LEU A 60 9.65 -9.58 21.67
C LEU A 60 10.41 -10.75 22.32
N ARG A 61 9.87 -11.97 22.28
CA ARG A 61 10.62 -13.18 22.69
C ARG A 61 11.78 -13.51 21.74
N ARG A 62 11.70 -13.08 20.48
CA ARG A 62 12.71 -13.35 19.45
C ARG A 62 13.70 -12.20 19.26
N ILE A 63 13.28 -10.97 19.58
CA ILE A 63 14.07 -9.76 19.41
C ILE A 63 14.25 -9.06 20.76
N SER A 64 15.45 -9.19 21.33
CA SER A 64 15.75 -8.71 22.69
C SER A 64 15.84 -7.18 22.82
N ARG A 65 16.09 -6.47 21.72
CA ARG A 65 16.20 -5.00 21.68
C ARG A 65 15.61 -4.45 20.38
N PRO A 66 14.28 -4.29 20.28
CA PRO A 66 13.68 -3.65 19.11
C PRO A 66 14.18 -2.21 18.99
N GLN A 67 14.50 -1.78 17.77
CA GLN A 67 14.98 -0.42 17.44
C GLN A 67 14.39 0.03 16.10
N GLY A 68 14.51 1.32 15.80
CA GLY A 68 14.10 1.88 14.52
C GLY A 68 12.63 1.64 14.21
N TYR A 69 12.34 1.27 12.95
CA TYR A 69 11.00 1.01 12.44
C TYR A 69 10.25 -0.09 13.21
N LEU A 70 10.95 -1.13 13.68
CA LEU A 70 10.32 -2.18 14.48
C LEU A 70 9.82 -1.64 15.83
N LEU A 71 10.65 -0.87 16.53
CA LEU A 71 10.23 -0.24 17.79
C LEU A 71 9.05 0.71 17.55
N PHE A 72 9.12 1.53 16.49
CA PHE A 72 8.03 2.40 16.08
C PHE A 72 6.72 1.61 15.88
N ALA A 73 6.74 0.51 15.12
CA ALA A 73 5.55 -0.29 14.85
C ALA A 73 4.93 -0.89 16.12
N LEU A 74 5.78 -1.38 17.05
CA LEU A 74 5.33 -1.91 18.34
C LEU A 74 4.67 -0.82 19.21
N LEU A 75 5.30 0.36 19.27
CA LEU A 75 4.77 1.50 20.04
C LEU A 75 3.46 2.01 19.46
N LEU A 76 3.34 2.05 18.12
CA LEU A 76 2.14 2.53 17.45
C LEU A 76 0.97 1.58 17.67
N ALA A 77 1.22 0.26 17.61
CA ALA A 77 0.21 -0.74 17.92
C ALA A 77 -0.31 -0.60 19.36
N ASP A 78 0.57 -0.35 20.32
CA ASP A 78 0.20 -0.13 21.72
C ASP A 78 -0.65 1.13 21.89
N LEU A 79 -0.23 2.24 21.29
CA LEU A 79 -0.99 3.49 21.30
C LEU A 79 -2.38 3.31 20.70
N ALA A 80 -2.48 2.65 19.54
CA ALA A 80 -3.76 2.41 18.87
C ALA A 80 -4.71 1.55 19.71
N VAL A 81 -4.22 0.46 20.30
CA VAL A 81 -5.03 -0.40 21.19
C VAL A 81 -5.48 0.36 22.44
N GLU A 82 -4.61 1.19 23.01
CA GLU A 82 -4.92 1.99 24.20
C GLU A 82 -5.99 3.05 23.91
N VAL A 83 -5.82 3.83 22.85
CA VAL A 83 -6.73 4.93 22.47
C VAL A 83 -8.09 4.40 22.02
N CYS A 84 -8.13 3.28 21.30
CA CYS A 84 -9.39 2.70 20.81
C CYS A 84 -10.19 1.93 21.87
N ARG A 85 -9.62 1.65 23.05
CA ARG A 85 -10.31 0.88 24.09
C ARG A 85 -11.56 1.62 24.61
N PRO A 86 -12.73 0.96 24.72
CA PRO A 86 -13.95 1.59 25.23
C PRO A 86 -13.74 2.21 26.62
N GLY A 87 -14.11 3.48 26.76
CA GLY A 87 -13.95 4.23 28.01
C GLY A 87 -12.52 4.66 28.33
N ALA A 88 -11.56 4.45 27.41
CA ALA A 88 -10.23 5.01 27.55
C ALA A 88 -10.30 6.54 27.67
N LYS A 89 -9.55 7.07 28.62
CA LYS A 89 -9.32 8.51 28.80
C LYS A 89 -7.81 8.70 28.85
N PRO A 90 -7.13 8.65 27.70
CA PRO A 90 -5.70 8.78 27.67
C PRO A 90 -5.30 10.14 28.27
N ASP A 91 -4.36 10.11 29.21
CA ASP A 91 -3.81 11.29 29.84
C ASP A 91 -3.01 12.10 28.81
N GLY A 92 -3.12 13.44 28.85
CA GLY A 92 -2.43 14.33 27.93
C GLY A 92 -0.90 14.21 28.03
N ASP A 93 -0.36 14.07 29.24
CA ASP A 93 1.08 13.87 29.44
C ASP A 93 1.52 12.49 28.94
N GLY A 94 0.69 11.46 29.17
CA GLY A 94 0.87 10.13 28.60
C GLY A 94 0.88 10.11 27.06
N LEU A 95 -0.05 10.80 26.40
CA LEU A 95 -0.08 10.92 24.94
C LEU A 95 1.14 11.66 24.40
N LYS A 96 1.54 12.75 25.07
CA LYS A 96 2.76 13.50 24.71
C LYS A 96 3.99 12.61 24.82
N ALA A 97 4.13 11.85 25.91
CA ALA A 97 5.24 10.92 26.08
C ALA A 97 5.25 9.82 24.99
N SER A 98 4.08 9.28 24.64
CA SER A 98 3.95 8.29 23.56
C SER A 98 4.33 8.87 22.19
N ALA A 99 3.89 10.09 21.87
CA ALA A 99 4.25 10.78 20.64
C ALA A 99 5.77 10.99 20.52
N VAL A 100 6.42 11.45 21.62
CA VAL A 100 7.88 11.62 21.68
C VAL A 100 8.59 10.28 21.42
N ARG A 101 8.17 9.20 22.07
CA ARG A 101 8.79 7.87 21.88
C ARG A 101 8.63 7.35 20.45
N LEU A 102 7.50 7.61 19.79
CA LEU A 102 7.28 7.26 18.39
C LEU A 102 8.22 8.04 17.47
N MET A 103 8.32 9.36 17.64
CA MET A 103 9.23 10.21 16.87
C MET A 103 10.70 9.80 17.09
N ASP A 104 11.11 9.52 18.32
CA ASP A 104 12.48 9.11 18.65
C ASP A 104 12.83 7.74 18.04
N ALA A 105 11.87 6.80 18.00
CA ALA A 105 12.07 5.52 17.32
C ALA A 105 12.33 5.71 15.82
N LEU A 106 11.62 6.63 15.17
CA LEU A 106 11.83 6.96 13.75
C LEU A 106 13.13 7.74 13.51
N ARG A 107 13.49 8.68 14.39
CA ARG A 107 14.79 9.39 14.33
C ARG A 107 15.99 8.44 14.46
N ALA A 108 15.82 7.34 15.21
CA ALA A 108 16.82 6.31 15.39
C ALA A 108 16.90 5.30 14.21
N GLU A 109 15.96 5.32 13.27
CA GLU A 109 15.98 4.45 12.10
C GLU A 109 17.11 4.86 11.15
N LYS A 110 17.97 3.88 10.81
CA LYS A 110 19.17 4.12 9.99
C LYS A 110 18.84 4.17 8.50
N ASN A 111 17.79 3.47 8.08
CA ASN A 111 17.32 3.51 6.70
C ASN A 111 16.40 4.74 6.52
N PRO A 112 16.81 5.77 5.76
CA PRO A 112 16.00 6.98 5.59
C PRO A 112 14.65 6.71 4.95
N TYR A 113 14.54 5.70 4.08
CA TYR A 113 13.26 5.30 3.50
C TYR A 113 12.29 4.79 4.57
N TYR A 114 12.74 3.90 5.47
CA TYR A 114 11.89 3.39 6.56
C TYR A 114 11.52 4.48 7.57
N ALA A 115 12.44 5.42 7.85
CA ALA A 115 12.14 6.56 8.70
C ALA A 115 11.02 7.43 8.12
N VAL A 116 11.12 7.82 6.84
CA VAL A 116 10.13 8.67 6.16
C VAL A 116 8.79 7.96 6.04
N VAL A 117 8.76 6.70 5.60
CA VAL A 117 7.52 5.91 5.50
C VAL A 117 6.87 5.76 6.88
N GLY A 118 7.66 5.51 7.93
CA GLY A 118 7.17 5.50 9.30
C GLY A 118 6.60 6.86 9.75
N GLY A 119 7.21 7.97 9.34
CA GLY A 119 6.69 9.31 9.57
C GLY A 119 5.33 9.54 8.89
N GLY A 120 5.19 9.14 7.62
CA GLY A 120 3.90 9.17 6.92
C GLY A 120 2.83 8.33 7.62
N ILE A 121 3.19 7.13 8.09
CA ILE A 121 2.30 6.26 8.89
C ILE A 121 1.90 6.94 10.21
N LEU A 122 2.82 7.63 10.88
CA LEU A 122 2.54 8.30 12.15
C LEU A 122 1.50 9.41 11.98
N PHE A 123 1.63 10.24 10.94
CA PHE A 123 0.64 11.28 10.64
C PHE A 123 -0.72 10.69 10.28
N ASP A 124 -0.75 9.67 9.42
CA ASP A 124 -1.99 8.97 9.06
C ASP A 124 -2.67 8.35 10.29
N ALA A 125 -1.90 7.73 11.18
CA ALA A 125 -2.42 7.15 12.42
C ALA A 125 -2.99 8.21 13.36
N PHE A 126 -2.32 9.37 13.51
CA PHE A 126 -2.82 10.47 14.35
C PHE A 126 -4.13 11.03 13.81
N ALA A 127 -4.23 11.22 12.50
CA ALA A 127 -5.47 11.64 11.86
C ALA A 127 -6.61 10.65 12.12
N LYS A 128 -6.37 9.35 11.90
CA LYS A 128 -7.38 8.28 12.08
C LYS A 128 -7.82 8.10 13.53
N LEU A 129 -6.87 8.16 14.46
CA LEU A 129 -7.13 8.07 15.89
C LEU A 129 -7.67 9.39 16.47
N ARG A 130 -7.77 10.46 15.65
CA ARG A 130 -8.20 11.81 16.05
C ARG A 130 -7.37 12.37 17.20
N LEU A 131 -6.06 12.11 17.17
CA LEU A 131 -5.11 12.65 18.12
C LEU A 131 -4.68 14.05 17.68
N ASP A 132 -4.32 14.89 18.66
CA ASP A 132 -3.89 16.25 18.38
C ASP A 132 -2.55 16.25 17.63
N VAL A 133 -2.55 16.77 16.40
CA VAL A 133 -1.36 16.91 15.54
C VAL A 133 -0.32 17.83 16.18
N SER A 134 -0.71 18.70 17.12
CA SER A 134 0.22 19.57 17.87
C SER A 134 1.26 18.79 18.68
N LEU A 135 0.98 17.50 18.97
CA LEU A 135 1.94 16.59 19.60
C LEU A 135 3.11 16.21 18.68
N LEU A 136 2.95 16.37 17.36
CA LEU A 136 3.97 16.10 16.35
C LEU A 136 4.53 17.40 15.74
N VAL A 137 3.70 18.44 15.64
CA VAL A 137 4.04 19.71 14.98
C VAL A 137 3.60 20.89 15.84
N ASN A 138 4.56 21.57 16.46
CA ASN A 138 4.36 22.77 17.28
C ASN A 138 5.60 23.69 17.19
N ALA A 139 5.66 24.71 18.05
CA ALA A 139 6.75 25.70 18.04
C ALA A 139 8.12 25.12 18.42
N GLU A 140 8.17 24.01 19.16
CA GLU A 140 9.40 23.36 19.65
C GLU A 140 9.82 22.16 18.79
N CYS A 141 8.88 21.56 18.05
CA CYS A 141 9.09 20.36 17.25
C CYS A 141 8.31 20.46 15.94
N ASP A 142 8.99 20.44 14.79
CA ASP A 142 8.37 20.38 13.47
C ASP A 142 8.72 19.04 12.81
N PHE A 143 8.11 17.96 13.30
CA PHE A 143 8.42 16.60 12.82
C PHE A 143 8.07 16.42 11.34
N ALA A 144 7.13 17.21 10.81
CA ALA A 144 6.79 17.22 9.40
C ALA A 144 7.98 17.68 8.55
N GLU A 145 8.59 18.82 8.90
CA GLU A 145 9.79 19.31 8.22
C GLU A 145 10.98 18.35 8.39
N GLU A 146 11.15 17.76 9.57
CA GLU A 146 12.20 16.74 9.79
C GLU A 146 12.06 15.56 8.83
N MET A 147 10.84 15.04 8.62
CA MET A 147 10.60 13.92 7.71
C MET A 147 10.71 14.34 6.24
N LEU A 148 10.26 15.54 5.87
CA LEU A 148 10.43 16.08 4.52
C LEU A 148 11.93 16.24 4.18
N ALA A 149 12.73 16.79 5.10
CA ALA A 149 14.18 16.89 4.93
C ALA A 149 14.87 15.50 4.91
N ALA A 150 14.33 14.51 5.62
CA ALA A 150 14.87 13.16 5.62
C ALA A 150 14.78 12.47 4.24
N VAL A 151 13.86 12.89 3.36
CA VAL A 151 13.71 12.38 1.99
C VAL A 151 14.99 12.58 1.17
N ASP A 152 15.71 13.68 1.37
CA ASP A 152 16.95 13.98 0.64
C ASP A 152 18.06 12.95 0.89
N ARG A 153 17.97 12.19 1.99
CA ARG A 153 18.92 11.13 2.32
C ARG A 153 18.64 9.82 1.59
N ILE A 154 17.45 9.66 1.00
CA ILE A 154 17.10 8.47 0.21
C ILE A 154 17.89 8.53 -1.10
N GLN A 155 18.76 7.55 -1.31
CA GLN A 155 19.52 7.41 -2.54
C GLN A 155 18.74 6.57 -3.55
N PRO A 156 18.90 6.79 -4.87
CA PRO A 156 18.34 5.91 -5.87
C PRO A 156 18.93 4.49 -5.77
N ASP A 157 18.18 3.52 -6.29
CA ASP A 157 18.65 2.14 -6.48
C ASP A 157 19.10 1.38 -5.22
N GLN A 158 18.61 1.75 -4.04
CA GLN A 158 18.98 1.10 -2.78
C GLN A 158 18.12 -0.13 -2.42
N ILE A 159 17.04 -0.39 -3.17
CA ILE A 159 16.17 -1.55 -2.94
C ILE A 159 16.97 -2.84 -3.20
N LYS A 160 17.09 -3.65 -2.15
CA LYS A 160 17.75 -4.97 -2.21
C LYS A 160 16.78 -6.02 -2.75
N ASP A 161 16.63 -6.06 -4.07
CA ASP A 161 15.86 -7.09 -4.80
C ASP A 161 16.56 -7.45 -6.13
N GLU A 162 15.89 -8.25 -6.95
CA GLU A 162 16.39 -8.74 -8.25
C GLU A 162 16.64 -7.62 -9.28
N ASN A 163 16.10 -6.42 -9.04
CA ASN A 163 16.24 -5.23 -9.87
C ASN A 163 17.21 -4.21 -9.29
N ALA A 164 17.95 -4.54 -8.21
CA ALA A 164 18.92 -3.63 -7.59
C ALA A 164 19.81 -2.94 -8.65
N GLY A 165 19.91 -1.61 -8.58
CA GLY A 165 20.59 -0.80 -9.61
C GLY A 165 19.71 -0.33 -10.76
N ASN A 166 18.41 -0.67 -10.79
CA ASN A 166 17.53 -0.37 -11.93
C ASN A 166 16.18 0.25 -11.53
N HIS A 167 15.98 0.66 -10.29
CA HIS A 167 14.74 1.29 -9.83
C HIS A 167 14.71 2.80 -10.09
N GLY A 168 15.88 3.43 -10.25
CA GLY A 168 16.03 4.89 -10.24
C GLY A 168 15.53 5.48 -8.91
N GLU A 169 14.75 6.55 -8.99
CA GLU A 169 14.18 7.24 -7.82
C GLU A 169 12.83 6.65 -7.35
N TYR A 170 12.46 5.44 -7.77
CA TYR A 170 11.19 4.81 -7.40
C TYR A 170 10.96 4.74 -5.89
N GLU A 171 12.00 4.43 -5.11
CA GLU A 171 11.92 4.38 -3.64
C GLU A 171 11.65 5.77 -3.02
N LYS A 172 12.30 6.81 -3.55
CA LYS A 172 12.10 8.20 -3.11
C LYS A 172 10.71 8.73 -3.49
N LEU A 173 10.24 8.42 -4.70
CA LEU A 173 8.88 8.73 -5.16
C LEU A 173 7.83 8.09 -4.24
N PHE A 174 8.06 6.84 -3.84
CA PHE A 174 7.19 6.16 -2.89
C PHE A 174 7.20 6.84 -1.51
N ALA A 175 8.39 7.20 -1.00
CA ALA A 175 8.52 7.85 0.30
C ALA A 175 7.77 9.19 0.34
N TYR A 176 7.89 10.01 -0.71
CA TYR A 176 7.09 11.23 -0.87
C TYR A 176 5.59 10.94 -0.85
N THR A 177 5.14 9.96 -1.63
CA THR A 177 3.74 9.58 -1.71
C THR A 177 3.18 9.18 -0.34
N SER A 178 3.93 8.38 0.43
CA SER A 178 3.54 7.97 1.78
C SER A 178 3.44 9.15 2.74
N LEU A 179 4.39 10.08 2.67
CA LEU A 179 4.44 11.25 3.55
C LEU A 179 3.33 12.25 3.20
N PHE A 180 3.06 12.48 1.91
CA PHE A 180 1.99 13.36 1.44
C PHE A 180 0.62 12.87 1.88
N LEU A 181 0.36 11.56 1.77
CA LEU A 181 -0.89 10.98 2.25
C LEU A 181 -1.05 11.22 3.75
N GLY A 182 -0.05 10.87 4.56
CA GLY A 182 -0.12 11.04 6.01
C GLY A 182 -0.29 12.51 6.43
N MET A 183 0.50 13.40 5.85
CA MET A 183 0.43 14.84 6.14
C MET A 183 -0.90 15.45 5.69
N GLY A 184 -1.44 15.07 4.54
CA GLY A 184 -2.74 15.54 4.09
C GLY A 184 -3.87 15.05 5.00
N GLN A 185 -3.86 13.78 5.40
CA GLN A 185 -4.82 13.27 6.40
C GLN A 185 -4.74 14.04 7.73
N ALA A 186 -3.56 14.53 8.10
CA ALA A 186 -3.35 15.35 9.30
C ALA A 186 -3.62 16.86 9.10
N GLY A 187 -4.11 17.30 7.93
CA GLY A 187 -4.41 18.71 7.63
C GLY A 187 -3.15 19.59 7.45
N LEU A 188 -2.06 19.00 6.98
CA LEU A 188 -0.75 19.65 6.78
C LEU A 188 -0.39 19.84 5.30
N GLU A 189 -1.37 19.81 4.39
CA GLU A 189 -1.18 19.90 2.93
C GLU A 189 -0.41 21.17 2.53
N ARG A 190 -0.68 22.30 3.20
CA ARG A 190 0.01 23.56 2.92
C ARG A 190 1.52 23.45 3.10
N LYS A 191 2.02 22.67 4.06
CA LYS A 191 3.46 22.43 4.26
C LYS A 191 4.12 21.69 3.08
N LEU A 192 3.34 20.99 2.25
CA LEU A 192 3.86 20.28 1.08
C LEU A 192 4.18 21.21 -0.10
N ILE A 193 3.56 22.39 -0.13
CA ILE A 193 3.63 23.33 -1.27
C ILE A 193 4.12 24.74 -0.87
N GLU A 194 4.00 25.12 0.39
CA GLU A 194 4.40 26.44 0.91
C GLU A 194 5.74 26.37 1.63
N GLY A 195 6.51 27.46 1.53
CA GLY A 195 7.80 27.60 2.20
C GLY A 195 8.95 27.69 1.21
N ARG A 196 10.11 27.12 1.59
CA ARG A 196 11.35 27.19 0.79
C ARG A 196 11.35 26.23 -0.39
N ARG A 197 10.60 25.13 -0.27
CA ARG A 197 10.58 24.03 -1.22
C ARG A 197 9.13 23.70 -1.55
N ASN A 198 8.91 23.28 -2.78
CA ASN A 198 7.64 22.70 -3.18
C ASN A 198 7.86 21.21 -3.37
N TYR A 199 7.59 20.45 -2.31
CA TYR A 199 7.88 19.01 -2.27
C TYR A 199 7.03 18.24 -3.29
N VAL A 200 5.81 18.69 -3.57
CA VAL A 200 4.98 18.11 -4.63
C VAL A 200 5.64 18.25 -6.00
N ARG A 201 6.16 19.44 -6.32
CA ARG A 201 6.90 19.67 -7.59
C ARG A 201 8.16 18.82 -7.67
N GLU A 202 8.89 18.68 -6.57
CA GLU A 202 10.07 17.83 -6.52
C GLU A 202 9.71 16.36 -6.77
N ALA A 203 8.66 15.84 -6.11
CA ALA A 203 8.18 14.47 -6.31
C ALA A 203 7.72 14.22 -7.77
N LEU A 204 6.98 15.17 -8.35
CA LEU A 204 6.57 15.10 -9.76
C LEU A 204 7.79 15.11 -10.70
N GLY A 205 8.84 15.88 -10.37
CA GLY A 205 10.11 15.87 -11.12
C GLY A 205 10.82 14.51 -11.13
N LEU A 206 10.70 13.72 -10.06
CA LEU A 206 11.33 12.39 -9.98
C LEU A 206 10.73 11.38 -10.98
N ILE A 207 9.52 11.61 -11.49
CA ILE A 207 8.84 10.72 -12.46
C ILE A 207 9.72 10.46 -13.69
N GLN A 208 10.51 11.44 -14.11
CA GLN A 208 11.39 11.32 -15.28
C GLN A 208 12.55 10.35 -15.07
N THR A 209 12.87 10.04 -13.81
CA THR A 209 14.03 9.23 -13.43
C THR A 209 13.66 7.78 -13.09
N VAL A 210 12.37 7.42 -13.15
CA VAL A 210 11.92 6.03 -12.98
C VAL A 210 11.97 5.33 -14.35
N PRO A 211 12.83 4.31 -14.55
CA PRO A 211 13.25 3.90 -15.90
C PRO A 211 12.38 2.81 -16.56
N SER A 212 11.48 2.16 -15.82
CA SER A 212 10.66 1.06 -16.33
C SER A 212 9.19 1.47 -16.41
N PRO A 213 8.44 1.12 -17.48
CA PRO A 213 6.98 1.28 -17.52
C PRO A 213 6.28 0.65 -16.31
N PHE A 214 6.78 -0.51 -15.86
CA PHE A 214 6.26 -1.23 -14.71
C PHE A 214 6.40 -0.41 -13.42
N PHE A 215 7.59 0.09 -13.11
CA PHE A 215 7.82 0.91 -11.92
C PHE A 215 7.17 2.30 -12.04
N LYS A 216 7.23 2.92 -13.22
CA LYS A 216 6.70 4.26 -13.45
C LYS A 216 5.18 4.28 -13.30
N GLY A 217 4.45 3.40 -13.99
CA GLY A 217 2.98 3.36 -13.87
C GLY A 217 2.53 3.07 -12.44
N ARG A 218 3.18 2.13 -11.75
CA ARG A 218 2.87 1.79 -10.35
C ARG A 218 3.18 2.92 -9.37
N GLY A 219 4.34 3.56 -9.49
CA GLY A 219 4.74 4.64 -8.59
C GLY A 219 3.92 5.91 -8.80
N CYS A 220 3.71 6.29 -10.08
CA CYS A 220 3.01 7.52 -10.43
C CYS A 220 1.51 7.42 -10.17
N SER A 221 0.88 6.26 -10.42
CA SER A 221 -0.53 6.07 -10.08
C SER A 221 -0.80 6.31 -8.59
N MET A 222 0.10 5.86 -7.71
CA MET A 222 0.01 6.12 -6.28
C MET A 222 0.16 7.60 -5.95
N LEU A 223 1.20 8.26 -6.48
CA LEU A 223 1.40 9.69 -6.27
C LEU A 223 0.19 10.51 -6.74
N PHE A 224 -0.29 10.27 -7.96
CA PHE A 224 -1.43 10.99 -8.53
C PHE A 224 -2.72 10.76 -7.75
N SER A 225 -2.96 9.53 -7.31
CA SER A 225 -4.11 9.20 -6.47
C SER A 225 -4.03 9.92 -5.12
N VAL A 226 -2.86 9.96 -4.48
CA VAL A 226 -2.66 10.69 -3.21
C VAL A 226 -2.85 12.18 -3.39
N LEU A 227 -2.21 12.80 -4.39
CA LEU A 227 -2.34 14.23 -4.66
C LEU A 227 -3.81 14.60 -4.92
N SER A 228 -4.56 13.75 -5.62
CA SER A 228 -6.00 13.94 -5.82
C SER A 228 -6.79 13.82 -4.54
N ALA A 229 -6.48 12.83 -3.70
CA ALA A 229 -7.16 12.64 -2.42
C ALA A 229 -6.94 13.80 -1.43
N ILE A 230 -5.79 14.46 -1.47
CA ILE A 230 -5.44 15.59 -0.60
C ILE A 230 -5.70 16.97 -1.25
N GLY A 231 -6.40 17.01 -2.39
CA GLY A 231 -6.80 18.27 -3.05
C GLY A 231 -5.67 19.05 -3.72
N LEU A 232 -4.60 18.36 -4.14
CA LEU A 232 -3.44 18.92 -4.84
C LEU A 232 -3.31 18.41 -6.28
N ASP A 233 -4.37 17.85 -6.86
CA ASP A 233 -4.38 17.30 -8.23
C ASP A 233 -4.12 18.33 -9.32
N GLY A 234 -4.49 19.59 -9.12
CA GLY A 234 -4.17 20.66 -10.08
C GLY A 234 -2.67 20.72 -10.42
N MET A 235 -1.80 20.30 -9.48
CA MET A 235 -0.36 20.26 -9.71
C MET A 235 0.08 19.20 -10.73
N ILE A 236 -0.73 18.17 -10.95
CA ILE A 236 -0.50 17.11 -11.95
C ILE A 236 -0.73 17.65 -13.37
N PHE A 237 -1.62 18.64 -13.53
CA PHE A 237 -2.18 19.01 -14.83
C PHE A 237 -1.91 20.46 -15.27
N ASP A 238 -1.86 21.42 -14.34
CA ASP A 238 -2.18 22.82 -14.66
C ASP A 238 -0.98 23.79 -14.71
N ASP A 239 0.24 23.34 -14.39
CA ASP A 239 1.47 24.18 -14.37
C ASP A 239 2.35 24.03 -15.64
N GLY A 240 1.72 23.80 -16.79
CA GLY A 240 2.41 23.70 -18.08
C GLY A 240 3.03 22.33 -18.41
N THR A 241 2.90 21.35 -17.50
CA THR A 241 3.23 19.94 -17.73
C THR A 241 2.06 19.07 -17.30
N ASP A 242 1.61 18.20 -18.21
CA ASP A 242 0.59 17.19 -17.93
C ASP A 242 1.28 15.86 -17.58
N PHE A 243 1.59 15.69 -16.28
CA PHE A 243 2.33 14.52 -15.79
C PHE A 243 1.51 13.22 -15.98
N MET A 244 0.18 13.30 -15.92
CA MET A 244 -0.68 12.14 -16.19
C MET A 244 -0.50 11.67 -17.62
N LYS A 245 -0.59 12.57 -18.60
CA LYS A 245 -0.37 12.25 -20.01
C LYS A 245 1.03 11.68 -20.26
N GLU A 246 2.08 12.32 -19.71
CA GLU A 246 3.46 11.85 -19.91
C GLU A 246 3.68 10.43 -19.40
N VAL A 247 3.13 10.10 -18.23
CA VAL A 247 3.23 8.75 -17.68
C VAL A 247 2.44 7.76 -18.52
N LEU A 248 1.22 8.10 -18.94
CA LEU A 248 0.40 7.22 -19.76
C LEU A 248 1.03 6.96 -21.13
N ASP A 249 1.51 7.98 -21.83
CA ASP A 249 2.23 7.85 -23.10
C ASP A 249 3.49 6.96 -22.94
N TYR A 250 4.16 7.02 -21.79
CA TYR A 250 5.31 6.17 -21.50
C TYR A 250 4.92 4.72 -21.21
N VAL A 251 3.83 4.49 -20.47
CA VAL A 251 3.32 3.15 -20.15
C VAL A 251 2.77 2.44 -21.39
N ASP A 252 2.12 3.16 -22.30
CA ASP A 252 1.56 2.60 -23.54
C ASP A 252 2.64 2.13 -24.52
N ARG A 253 3.88 2.60 -24.36
CA ARG A 253 5.04 2.25 -25.19
C ARG A 253 5.87 1.13 -24.60
N ASP A 254 5.30 0.33 -23.69
CA ASP A 254 6.02 -0.74 -23.00
C ASP A 254 6.62 -1.80 -23.94
N ASP A 255 5.99 -2.07 -25.08
CA ASP A 255 6.54 -2.94 -26.14
C ASP A 255 7.77 -2.35 -26.86
N GLU A 256 7.96 -1.02 -26.80
CA GLU A 256 9.12 -0.33 -27.39
C GLU A 256 10.29 -0.19 -26.41
N ILE A 257 10.02 -0.30 -25.11
CA ILE A 257 10.98 0.00 -24.05
C ILE A 257 11.63 -1.30 -23.59
N SER A 258 12.85 -1.55 -24.09
CA SER A 258 13.67 -2.65 -23.60
C SER A 258 14.24 -2.31 -22.22
N PHE A 259 13.65 -2.91 -21.17
CA PHE A 259 14.11 -2.77 -19.80
C PHE A 259 14.27 -4.16 -19.15
N PRO A 260 15.41 -4.46 -18.50
CA PRO A 260 15.71 -5.78 -17.97
C PRO A 260 15.01 -6.03 -16.63
N LEU A 261 13.68 -5.96 -16.60
CA LEU A 261 12.87 -6.22 -15.41
C LEU A 261 13.04 -7.68 -14.97
N ARG A 262 13.26 -7.90 -13.67
CA ARG A 262 13.47 -9.21 -13.07
C ARG A 262 12.50 -9.43 -11.93
N PHE A 263 12.14 -10.69 -11.74
CA PHE A 263 11.31 -11.14 -10.64
C PHE A 263 11.93 -12.37 -9.99
N PRO A 264 11.63 -12.63 -8.70
CA PRO A 264 12.16 -13.80 -8.01
C PRO A 264 11.67 -15.15 -8.61
N GLN A 265 10.58 -15.13 -9.37
CA GLN A 265 10.07 -16.27 -10.14
C GLN A 265 9.68 -15.84 -11.56
N PRO A 266 9.53 -16.76 -12.53
CA PRO A 266 8.95 -16.46 -13.84
C PRO A 266 7.56 -15.83 -13.70
N ILE A 267 7.32 -14.78 -14.48
CA ILE A 267 6.06 -14.06 -14.55
C ILE A 267 5.70 -13.86 -16.02
N SER A 268 4.41 -13.95 -16.34
CA SER A 268 3.91 -13.72 -17.69
C SER A 268 4.17 -12.28 -18.15
N PRO A 269 4.39 -12.07 -19.47
CA PRO A 269 4.42 -10.72 -20.04
C PRO A 269 3.15 -9.93 -19.71
N ALA A 270 1.98 -10.60 -19.70
CA ALA A 270 0.70 -9.97 -19.40
C ALA A 270 0.65 -9.35 -18.00
N TYR A 271 1.24 -9.98 -16.98
CA TYR A 271 1.33 -9.39 -15.64
C TYR A 271 2.13 -8.09 -15.62
N VAL A 272 3.26 -8.05 -16.34
CA VAL A 272 4.12 -6.86 -16.43
C VAL A 272 3.37 -5.71 -17.08
N LYS A 273 2.52 -6.00 -18.06
CA LYS A 273 1.71 -5.01 -18.78
C LYS A 273 0.49 -4.55 -18.00
N ILE A 274 -0.27 -5.47 -17.40
CA ILE A 274 -1.57 -5.18 -16.81
C ILE A 274 -1.45 -4.34 -15.54
N TYR A 275 -0.43 -4.61 -14.71
CA TYR A 275 -0.30 -4.02 -13.39
C TYR A 275 -0.14 -2.47 -13.42
N PRO A 276 0.79 -1.88 -14.20
CA PRO A 276 0.84 -0.42 -14.34
C PRO A 276 -0.44 0.16 -14.97
N ARG A 277 -1.13 -0.57 -15.86
CA ARG A 277 -2.35 -0.09 -16.52
C ARG A 277 -3.54 -0.01 -15.56
N VAL A 278 -3.83 -1.07 -14.80
CA VAL A 278 -4.95 -1.06 -13.84
C VAL A 278 -4.73 -0.04 -12.73
N THR A 279 -3.48 0.15 -12.29
CA THR A 279 -3.16 1.15 -11.26
C THR A 279 -3.30 2.58 -11.80
N MET A 280 -2.85 2.85 -13.03
CA MET A 280 -3.06 4.15 -13.68
C MET A 280 -4.52 4.44 -13.97
N LEU A 281 -5.31 3.45 -14.39
CA LEU A 281 -6.76 3.60 -14.59
C LEU A 281 -7.49 3.97 -13.29
N ASN A 282 -7.03 3.44 -12.17
CA ASN A 282 -7.52 3.90 -10.88
C ASN A 282 -7.14 5.34 -10.57
N ALA A 283 -5.91 5.77 -10.85
CA ALA A 283 -5.50 7.17 -10.66
C ALA A 283 -6.32 8.13 -11.54
N ILE A 284 -6.65 7.72 -12.76
CA ILE A 284 -7.59 8.44 -13.65
C ILE A 284 -8.96 8.57 -13.00
N ALA A 285 -9.46 7.50 -12.40
CA ALA A 285 -10.76 7.51 -11.72
C ALA A 285 -10.76 8.41 -10.48
N VAL A 286 -9.72 8.30 -9.63
CA VAL A 286 -9.59 9.08 -8.39
C VAL A 286 -9.43 10.58 -8.68
N SER A 287 -8.72 10.95 -9.75
CA SER A 287 -8.61 12.36 -10.18
C SER A 287 -9.86 12.91 -10.87
N GLY A 288 -10.86 12.06 -11.16
CA GLY A 288 -12.07 12.47 -11.87
C GLY A 288 -11.88 12.80 -13.36
N ARG A 289 -10.67 12.66 -13.92
CA ARG A 289 -10.36 13.00 -15.31
C ARG A 289 -10.52 11.80 -16.24
N THR A 290 -11.72 11.22 -16.30
CA THR A 290 -11.99 9.94 -16.99
C THR A 290 -11.64 9.92 -18.48
N SER A 291 -11.51 11.07 -19.15
CA SER A 291 -11.08 11.17 -20.55
C SER A 291 -9.70 10.55 -20.81
N TYR A 292 -8.80 10.52 -19.82
CA TYR A 292 -7.49 9.88 -19.97
C TYR A 292 -7.57 8.36 -20.18
N ALA A 293 -8.69 7.72 -19.82
CA ALA A 293 -8.86 6.28 -20.04
C ALA A 293 -8.84 5.90 -21.53
N THR A 294 -9.24 6.82 -22.42
CA THR A 294 -9.35 6.60 -23.87
C THR A 294 -8.60 7.63 -24.70
N MET A 295 -7.86 8.55 -24.08
CA MET A 295 -7.12 9.60 -24.79
C MET A 295 -5.93 8.99 -25.54
N GLY A 296 -5.99 9.07 -26.88
CA GLY A 296 -4.96 8.55 -27.80
C GLY A 296 -4.90 7.03 -27.91
N HIS A 297 -5.29 6.32 -26.84
CA HIS A 297 -5.21 4.88 -26.68
C HIS A 297 -6.34 4.39 -25.78
N ASP A 298 -7.05 3.32 -26.17
CA ASP A 298 -8.15 2.74 -25.38
C ASP A 298 -7.60 1.76 -24.35
N ARG A 299 -7.20 2.29 -23.19
CA ARG A 299 -6.56 1.52 -22.12
C ARG A 299 -7.53 0.60 -21.39
N LEU A 300 -8.83 0.87 -21.48
CA LEU A 300 -9.87 -0.02 -20.94
C LEU A 300 -9.98 -1.30 -21.79
N ALA A 301 -9.98 -1.16 -23.12
CA ALA A 301 -10.08 -2.29 -24.03
C ALA A 301 -8.91 -3.28 -23.91
N GLU A 302 -7.74 -2.83 -23.44
CA GLU A 302 -6.56 -3.69 -23.22
C GLU A 302 -6.68 -4.62 -22.02
N LEU A 303 -7.47 -4.26 -21.01
CA LEU A 303 -7.45 -4.98 -19.74
C LEU A 303 -7.96 -6.41 -19.87
N LYS A 304 -9.01 -6.63 -20.67
CA LYS A 304 -9.64 -7.96 -20.79
C LYS A 304 -8.76 -8.98 -21.51
N PRO A 305 -8.11 -8.66 -22.65
CA PRO A 305 -7.08 -9.52 -23.25
C PRO A 305 -5.95 -9.84 -22.27
N LEU A 306 -5.39 -8.82 -21.61
CA LEU A 306 -4.30 -9.02 -20.64
C LEU A 306 -4.73 -9.90 -19.47
N TRP A 307 -5.94 -9.70 -18.93
CA TRP A 307 -6.49 -10.53 -17.85
C TRP A 307 -6.62 -12.00 -18.26
N ALA A 308 -7.02 -12.27 -19.50
CA ALA A 308 -7.18 -13.63 -20.01
C ALA A 308 -5.84 -14.38 -20.15
N GLU A 309 -4.74 -13.66 -20.37
CA GLU A 309 -3.38 -14.22 -20.49
C GLU A 309 -2.68 -14.44 -19.14
N LEU A 310 -3.22 -13.91 -18.05
CA LEU A 310 -2.65 -14.11 -16.71
C LEU A 310 -2.80 -15.55 -16.25
N GLU A 311 -1.73 -16.06 -15.63
CA GLU A 311 -1.76 -17.34 -14.93
C GLU A 311 -2.61 -17.24 -13.65
N PRO A 312 -3.14 -18.35 -13.12
CA PRO A 312 -3.99 -18.35 -11.92
C PRO A 312 -3.45 -17.53 -10.72
N PRO A 313 -2.18 -17.70 -10.26
CA PRO A 313 -1.68 -16.88 -9.16
C PRO A 313 -1.51 -15.40 -9.55
N GLU A 314 -1.26 -15.08 -10.82
CA GLU A 314 -1.18 -13.70 -11.28
C GLU A 314 -2.55 -13.02 -11.26
N LYS A 315 -3.62 -13.73 -11.66
CA LYS A 315 -5.00 -13.26 -11.49
C LYS A 315 -5.35 -13.04 -10.03
N MET A 316 -4.94 -13.96 -9.15
CA MET A 316 -5.13 -13.79 -7.71
C MET A 316 -4.46 -12.53 -7.17
N HIS A 317 -3.24 -12.24 -7.63
CA HIS A 317 -2.53 -11.02 -7.26
C HIS A 317 -3.17 -9.76 -7.86
N GLN A 318 -3.62 -9.80 -9.11
CA GLN A 318 -4.11 -8.62 -9.84
C GLN A 318 -5.61 -8.33 -9.63
N GLY A 319 -6.38 -9.28 -9.10
CA GLY A 319 -7.84 -9.23 -9.04
C GLY A 319 -8.41 -8.01 -8.31
N LEU A 320 -7.85 -7.66 -7.15
CA LEU A 320 -8.31 -6.49 -6.41
C LEU A 320 -8.08 -5.19 -7.19
N TYR A 321 -6.92 -5.04 -7.83
CA TYR A 321 -6.59 -3.86 -8.63
C TYR A 321 -7.53 -3.72 -9.83
N TYR A 322 -7.79 -4.84 -10.50
CA TYR A 322 -8.68 -4.88 -11.66
C TYR A 322 -10.11 -4.49 -11.26
N LEU A 323 -10.62 -5.05 -10.16
CA LEU A 323 -11.94 -4.73 -9.64
C LEU A 323 -12.06 -3.27 -9.19
N ILE A 324 -11.10 -2.76 -8.41
CA ILE A 324 -11.13 -1.38 -7.91
C ILE A 324 -11.06 -0.37 -9.07
N ALA A 325 -10.19 -0.60 -10.07
CA ALA A 325 -10.09 0.29 -11.22
C ALA A 325 -11.40 0.37 -12.00
N LEU A 326 -12.02 -0.78 -12.29
CA LEU A 326 -13.31 -0.84 -12.98
C LEU A 326 -14.45 -0.27 -12.13
N HIS A 327 -14.42 -0.49 -10.81
CA HIS A 327 -15.39 0.06 -9.87
C HIS A 327 -15.35 1.59 -9.89
N ASN A 328 -14.16 2.17 -9.67
CA ASN A 328 -13.98 3.61 -9.58
C ASN A 328 -14.27 4.32 -10.92
N LEU A 329 -14.06 3.65 -12.05
CA LEU A 329 -14.44 4.16 -13.37
C LEU A 329 -15.94 4.00 -13.69
N GLY A 330 -16.71 3.27 -12.87
CA GLY A 330 -18.10 2.94 -13.17
C GLY A 330 -18.26 1.99 -14.36
N LYS A 331 -17.29 1.10 -14.58
CA LYS A 331 -17.19 0.23 -15.76
C LYS A 331 -17.40 -1.26 -15.49
N MET A 332 -17.63 -1.67 -14.23
CA MET A 332 -17.77 -3.10 -13.88
C MET A 332 -18.83 -3.84 -14.71
N SER A 333 -20.06 -3.32 -14.79
CA SER A 333 -21.14 -4.01 -15.51
C SER A 333 -20.85 -4.15 -17.01
N GLN A 334 -20.16 -3.17 -17.60
CA GLN A 334 -19.78 -3.17 -19.01
C GLN A 334 -18.66 -4.19 -19.29
N GLU A 335 -17.64 -4.22 -18.45
CA GLU A 335 -16.41 -4.99 -18.73
C GLU A 335 -16.46 -6.44 -18.23
N ILE A 336 -17.06 -6.66 -17.06
CA ILE A 336 -17.05 -7.96 -16.35
C ILE A 336 -18.44 -8.45 -15.92
N GLY A 337 -19.51 -7.70 -16.21
CA GLY A 337 -20.90 -8.09 -15.86
C GLY A 337 -21.24 -8.00 -14.36
N GLY A 338 -20.26 -7.71 -13.50
CA GLY A 338 -20.38 -7.60 -12.04
C GLY A 338 -19.19 -8.24 -11.33
N GLU A 339 -18.96 -7.88 -10.08
CA GLU A 339 -17.80 -8.36 -9.31
C GLU A 339 -17.87 -9.86 -8.98
N GLY A 340 -19.09 -10.43 -8.86
CA GLY A 340 -19.30 -11.81 -8.41
C GLY A 340 -18.58 -12.84 -9.28
N ALA A 341 -18.62 -12.69 -10.61
CA ALA A 341 -17.99 -13.63 -11.53
C ALA A 341 -16.47 -13.70 -11.36
N ILE A 342 -15.82 -12.54 -11.18
CA ILE A 342 -14.38 -12.47 -10.93
C ILE A 342 -14.05 -13.02 -9.55
N VAL A 343 -14.81 -12.65 -8.51
CA VAL A 343 -14.57 -13.19 -7.15
C VAL A 343 -14.69 -14.71 -7.12
N ASP A 344 -15.70 -15.27 -7.78
CA ASP A 344 -15.89 -16.72 -7.84
C ASP A 344 -14.77 -17.43 -8.61
N GLU A 345 -14.28 -16.84 -9.73
CA GLU A 345 -13.09 -17.30 -10.45
C GLU A 345 -11.86 -17.32 -9.52
N LEU A 346 -11.64 -16.22 -8.80
CA LEU A 346 -10.48 -16.04 -7.93
C LEU A 346 -10.49 -16.97 -6.70
N VAL A 347 -11.67 -17.17 -6.09
CA VAL A 347 -11.83 -18.09 -4.95
C VAL A 347 -11.59 -19.53 -5.37
N HIS A 348 -11.97 -19.93 -6.60
CA HIS A 348 -11.66 -21.25 -7.12
C HIS A 348 -10.16 -21.53 -7.15
N TYR A 349 -9.32 -20.50 -7.36
CA TYR A 349 -7.88 -20.67 -7.39
C TYR A 349 -7.24 -20.98 -6.02
N LEU A 350 -7.93 -20.72 -4.90
CA LEU A 350 -7.45 -21.12 -3.56
C LEU A 350 -7.24 -22.63 -3.44
N ASP A 351 -7.99 -23.42 -4.23
CA ASP A 351 -7.85 -24.87 -4.18
C ASP A 351 -6.70 -25.39 -5.04
N VAL A 352 -6.37 -24.71 -6.14
CA VAL A 352 -5.40 -25.19 -7.15
C VAL A 352 -4.01 -24.59 -7.01
N VAL A 353 -3.88 -23.37 -6.49
CA VAL A 353 -2.57 -22.73 -6.28
C VAL A 353 -2.00 -23.20 -4.94
N ASP A 354 -0.76 -23.72 -4.94
CA ASP A 354 -0.06 -24.04 -3.68
C ASP A 354 0.53 -22.75 -3.08
N PRO A 355 0.01 -22.24 -1.95
CA PRO A 355 0.56 -21.05 -1.32
C PRO A 355 2.03 -21.22 -0.93
N GLY A 356 2.48 -22.46 -0.67
CA GLY A 356 3.86 -22.74 -0.25
C GLY A 356 4.87 -22.90 -1.39
N ALA A 357 4.45 -22.85 -2.66
CA ALA A 357 5.34 -23.12 -3.78
C ALA A 357 6.39 -22.01 -4.02
N ASN A 358 6.05 -20.75 -3.72
CA ASN A 358 6.99 -19.65 -3.62
C ASN A 358 6.33 -18.49 -2.85
N PHE A 359 7.14 -17.63 -2.23
CA PHE A 359 6.63 -16.52 -1.43
C PHE A 359 5.96 -15.43 -2.28
N PHE A 360 6.69 -14.92 -3.29
CA PHE A 360 6.32 -13.67 -3.97
C PHE A 360 5.05 -13.80 -4.81
N LEU A 361 4.95 -14.80 -5.67
CA LEU A 361 3.77 -14.94 -6.53
C LEU A 361 2.67 -15.72 -5.80
N ASN A 362 2.93 -16.95 -5.38
CA ASN A 362 1.87 -17.85 -4.87
C ASN A 362 1.46 -17.54 -3.42
N GLY A 363 2.45 -17.28 -2.56
CA GLY A 363 2.22 -16.97 -1.14
C GLY A 363 1.44 -15.68 -0.94
N LEU A 364 1.89 -14.59 -1.57
CA LEU A 364 1.19 -13.31 -1.48
C LEU A 364 -0.21 -13.36 -2.09
N SER A 365 -0.39 -14.07 -3.20
CA SER A 365 -1.68 -14.18 -3.91
C SER A 365 -2.83 -14.61 -3.01
N HIS A 366 -2.59 -15.47 -2.03
CA HIS A 366 -3.63 -15.89 -1.10
C HIS A 366 -4.09 -14.76 -0.18
N ALA A 367 -3.16 -13.92 0.29
CA ALA A 367 -3.52 -12.72 1.05
C ALA A 367 -4.33 -11.73 0.19
N TYR A 368 -3.96 -11.58 -1.09
CA TYR A 368 -4.72 -10.77 -2.04
C TYR A 368 -6.15 -11.26 -2.25
N ILE A 369 -6.38 -12.58 -2.29
CA ILE A 369 -7.75 -13.11 -2.41
C ILE A 369 -8.57 -12.90 -1.15
N VAL A 370 -7.97 -13.09 0.03
CA VAL A 370 -8.65 -12.78 1.30
C VAL A 370 -9.05 -11.31 1.35
N GLU A 371 -8.15 -10.40 0.94
CA GLU A 371 -8.45 -8.97 0.86
C GLU A 371 -9.52 -8.67 -0.20
N THR A 372 -9.44 -9.29 -1.37
CA THR A 372 -10.45 -9.13 -2.44
C THR A 372 -11.84 -9.56 -1.95
N ALA A 373 -11.93 -10.71 -1.29
CA ALA A 373 -13.17 -11.20 -0.70
C ALA A 373 -13.69 -10.25 0.38
N MET A 374 -12.82 -9.69 1.22
CA MET A 374 -13.21 -8.67 2.21
C MET A 374 -13.78 -7.41 1.57
N VAL A 375 -13.07 -6.83 0.60
CA VAL A 375 -13.47 -5.59 -0.07
C VAL A 375 -14.77 -5.74 -0.85
N THR A 376 -15.00 -6.91 -1.43
CA THR A 376 -16.22 -7.23 -2.18
C THR A 376 -17.37 -7.74 -1.30
N GLY A 377 -17.19 -7.83 0.02
CA GLY A 377 -18.22 -8.33 0.94
C GLY A 377 -18.48 -9.83 0.82
N ARG A 378 -17.53 -10.59 0.27
CA ARG A 378 -17.59 -12.03 -0.02
C ARG A 378 -16.65 -12.87 0.86
N LEU A 379 -16.35 -12.41 2.09
CA LEU A 379 -15.53 -13.19 3.04
C LEU A 379 -16.11 -14.57 3.36
N ASP A 380 -17.42 -14.75 3.21
CA ASP A 380 -18.10 -16.04 3.32
C ASP A 380 -17.58 -17.07 2.30
N ALA A 381 -17.01 -16.62 1.17
CA ALA A 381 -16.39 -17.47 0.17
C ALA A 381 -15.00 -18.01 0.61
N ILE A 382 -14.40 -17.45 1.67
CA ILE A 382 -13.11 -17.91 2.20
C ILE A 382 -13.35 -18.98 3.27
N SER A 383 -13.14 -20.24 2.90
CA SER A 383 -13.31 -21.36 3.83
C SER A 383 -12.22 -21.38 4.92
N GLY A 384 -12.56 -21.92 6.10
CA GLY A 384 -11.57 -22.15 7.17
C GLY A 384 -10.39 -23.03 6.71
N ARG A 385 -10.65 -24.00 5.84
CA ARG A 385 -9.62 -24.83 5.21
C ARG A 385 -8.63 -24.00 4.37
N ALA A 386 -9.11 -22.98 3.67
CA ALA A 386 -8.23 -22.08 2.92
C ALA A 386 -7.33 -21.27 3.86
N ILE A 387 -7.89 -20.79 4.98
CA ILE A 387 -7.10 -20.10 6.02
C ILE A 387 -6.04 -21.04 6.63
N ASP A 388 -6.40 -22.28 6.96
CA ASP A 388 -5.45 -23.26 7.49
C ASP A 388 -4.32 -23.54 6.47
N ARG A 389 -4.64 -23.70 5.18
CA ARG A 389 -3.64 -23.87 4.11
C ARG A 389 -2.65 -22.71 4.03
N ILE A 390 -3.12 -21.47 4.20
CA ILE A 390 -2.29 -20.27 4.22
C ILE A 390 -1.43 -20.25 5.49
N ALA A 391 -2.01 -20.57 6.65
CA ALA A 391 -1.26 -20.62 7.90
C ALA A 391 -0.11 -21.65 7.83
N ASP A 392 -0.39 -22.85 7.32
CA ASP A 392 0.57 -23.94 7.20
C ASP A 392 1.68 -23.65 6.18
N CYS A 393 1.42 -22.79 5.18
CA CYS A 393 2.44 -22.45 4.18
C CYS A 393 3.58 -21.63 4.79
N PHE A 394 3.31 -20.79 5.80
CA PHE A 394 4.34 -19.97 6.43
C PHE A 394 5.47 -20.81 7.02
N VAL A 395 5.15 -21.98 7.59
CA VAL A 395 6.16 -22.92 8.10
C VAL A 395 7.07 -23.45 6.98
N ARG A 396 6.50 -23.68 5.79
CA ARG A 396 7.23 -24.17 4.61
C ARG A 396 8.06 -23.08 3.94
N MET A 397 7.62 -21.82 4.01
CA MET A 397 8.31 -20.65 3.45
C MET A 397 9.62 -20.28 4.17
N ASP A 398 9.99 -20.99 5.24
CA ASP A 398 11.31 -20.85 5.89
C ASP A 398 12.29 -21.99 5.52
N ALA A 399 11.91 -22.88 4.59
CA ALA A 399 12.68 -24.08 4.28
C ALA A 399 14.05 -23.80 3.63
N THR A 400 14.21 -22.74 2.83
CA THR A 400 15.47 -22.42 2.14
C THR A 400 16.04 -21.04 2.50
N PRO A 401 17.34 -20.78 2.27
CA PRO A 401 17.91 -19.43 2.40
C PRO A 401 17.25 -18.39 1.48
N LEU A 402 16.88 -18.78 0.25
CA LEU A 402 16.24 -17.89 -0.72
C LEU A 402 14.84 -17.45 -0.24
N ASP A 403 14.07 -18.38 0.32
CA ASP A 403 12.75 -18.07 0.87
C ASP A 403 12.85 -17.16 2.10
N ARG A 404 13.86 -17.39 2.96
CA ARG A 404 14.12 -16.57 4.15
C ARG A 404 14.50 -15.12 3.81
N VAL A 405 15.32 -14.90 2.79
CA VAL A 405 15.73 -13.53 2.38
C VAL A 405 14.65 -12.80 1.59
N SER A 406 13.77 -13.54 0.91
CA SER A 406 12.66 -12.98 0.13
C SER A 406 11.43 -12.66 0.98
N ARG A 407 11.44 -13.04 2.27
CA ARG A 407 10.29 -12.83 3.15
C ARG A 407 10.04 -11.34 3.38
N ALA A 408 8.77 -10.97 3.34
CA ALA A 408 8.33 -9.68 3.87
C ALA A 408 8.16 -9.69 5.40
N TYR A 409 8.01 -10.88 6.02
CA TYR A 409 7.61 -11.02 7.44
C TYR A 409 8.74 -10.87 8.42
N PRO A 410 8.82 -9.87 9.34
CA PRO A 410 9.67 -9.99 10.51
C PRO A 410 8.99 -10.94 11.52
N PHE A 411 8.79 -12.20 11.16
CA PHE A 411 8.54 -13.27 12.13
C PHE A 411 9.67 -14.30 11.99
N ALA A 412 10.85 -13.95 12.49
CA ALA A 412 11.99 -14.86 12.67
C ALA A 412 12.24 -14.92 14.15
#